data_AF-A0A934H914-F1
#
_entry.id   AF-A0A934H914-F1
#
_cell.length_a   1.000
_cell.length_b   1.000
_cell.length_c   1.000
_cell.angle_alpha   90.00
_cell.angle_beta   90.00
_cell.angle_gamma   90.00
#
_symmetry.space_group_name_H-M   'P 1'
#
loop_
_entity.id
_entity.type
_entity.pdbx_description
1 polymer ?
#
loop_
_entity_poly.entity_id
_entity_poly.type
_entity_poly.pdbx_seq_one_letter_code
_entity_poly.pdbx_strand_id
1 'polypeptide(L)'
;MGQALVFLTPAAALNLLSAVYSAAAAAVIFLTARRYARSDALAAAACFLFALAPAFWSQSSVAEVYSLGALFLALASYLMFDLTRDLVQASASRRRGRFVLLLFVVGLSLAHHRTTVLLLPALLLTVWMVRQSLPDDWQSRLAFGARITAVALLPQTLYAYVFLRLLPQGIPASDVFWNTVMGRTFAGSLGRQVRWVEVLWRIPERQLGVASLALALVGLGLMTRVRASRWFAVLLLAIGVANLAFALVYWVPDVEVFAIPTIVVLALGLGGLGLWIIRLPKPWRLVATTFVLGLSLVPLSRRSLVLG
;
A
#
# COMPACT_ATOMS: atom_id res chain seq x y z
N MET A 1 -34.44 -6.35 -1.76
CA MET A 1 -32.99 -6.63 -1.75
C MET A 1 -32.59 -6.98 -3.16
N GLY A 2 -31.97 -6.04 -3.88
CA GLY A 2 -31.65 -6.19 -5.31
C GLY A 2 -30.51 -7.19 -5.53
N GLN A 3 -30.77 -8.20 -6.35
CA GLN A 3 -29.78 -9.16 -6.83
C GLN A 3 -28.81 -8.43 -7.76
N ALA A 4 -27.66 -8.00 -7.25
CA ALA A 4 -26.70 -7.23 -8.04
C ALA A 4 -25.99 -8.06 -9.12
N LEU A 5 -26.02 -9.40 -9.05
CA LEU A 5 -25.51 -10.31 -10.06
C LEU A 5 -26.40 -11.56 -10.08
N VAL A 6 -27.25 -11.70 -11.10
CA VAL A 6 -28.30 -12.73 -11.23
C VAL A 6 -27.79 -14.20 -11.15
N PHE A 7 -26.48 -14.41 -11.17
CA PHE A 7 -25.85 -15.74 -11.18
C PHE A 7 -24.95 -16.05 -9.97
N LEU A 8 -24.77 -15.12 -9.03
CA LEU A 8 -23.88 -15.30 -7.88
C LEU A 8 -24.60 -15.02 -6.56
N THR A 9 -24.30 -15.82 -5.55
CA THR A 9 -24.68 -15.47 -4.17
C THR A 9 -23.95 -14.19 -3.75
N PRO A 10 -24.51 -13.37 -2.83
CA PRO A 10 -23.82 -12.18 -2.33
C PRO A 10 -22.41 -12.47 -1.80
N ALA A 11 -22.21 -13.63 -1.15
CA ALA A 11 -20.89 -14.07 -0.68
C ALA A 11 -19.93 -14.32 -1.85
N ALA A 12 -20.36 -15.04 -2.89
CA ALA A 12 -19.53 -15.30 -4.06
C ALA A 12 -19.19 -14.00 -4.81
N ALA A 13 -20.15 -13.07 -4.93
CA ALA A 13 -19.93 -11.76 -5.53
C ALA A 13 -18.88 -10.93 -4.77
N LEU A 14 -18.93 -10.91 -3.44
CA LEU A 14 -17.98 -10.18 -2.61
C LEU A 14 -16.58 -10.84 -2.61
N ASN A 15 -16.49 -12.16 -2.61
CA ASN A 15 -15.21 -12.86 -2.75
C ASN A 15 -14.57 -12.58 -4.12
N LEU A 16 -15.37 -12.58 -5.19
CA LEU A 16 -14.90 -12.21 -6.53
C LEU A 16 -14.40 -10.76 -6.56
N LEU A 17 -15.10 -9.85 -5.87
CA LEU A 17 -14.69 -8.45 -5.77
C LEU A 17 -13.31 -8.30 -5.08
N SER A 18 -13.05 -9.06 -4.00
CA SER A 18 -11.72 -9.12 -3.38
C SER A 18 -10.65 -9.59 -4.37
N ALA A 19 -10.93 -10.64 -5.15
CA ALA A 19 -9.98 -11.14 -6.14
C ALA A 19 -9.68 -10.09 -7.23
N VAL A 20 -10.69 -9.35 -7.68
CA VAL A 20 -10.53 -8.25 -8.65
C VAL A 20 -9.67 -7.12 -8.08
N TYR A 21 -9.93 -6.68 -6.84
CA TYR A 21 -9.12 -5.66 -6.20
C TYR A 21 -7.67 -6.11 -6.00
N SER A 22 -7.47 -7.36 -5.61
CA SER A 22 -6.12 -7.92 -5.43
C SER A 22 -5.35 -8.01 -6.75
N ALA A 23 -6.00 -8.44 -7.83
CA ALA A 23 -5.40 -8.49 -9.16
C ALA A 23 -5.03 -7.08 -9.65
N ALA A 24 -5.92 -6.09 -9.44
CA ALA A 24 -5.63 -4.70 -9.74
C ALA A 24 -4.46 -4.16 -8.92
N ALA A 25 -4.38 -4.46 -7.62
CA ALA A 25 -3.27 -4.06 -6.76
C ALA A 25 -1.93 -4.64 -7.26
N ALA A 26 -1.90 -5.93 -7.58
CA ALA A 26 -0.73 -6.61 -8.13
C ALA A 26 -0.30 -5.99 -9.49
N ALA A 27 -1.26 -5.69 -10.37
CA ALA A 27 -1.00 -5.02 -11.64
C ALA A 27 -0.40 -3.62 -11.43
N VAL A 28 -0.90 -2.84 -10.47
CA VAL A 28 -0.34 -1.52 -10.15
C VAL A 28 1.08 -1.64 -9.58
N ILE A 29 1.36 -2.64 -8.74
CA ILE A 29 2.72 -2.92 -8.25
C ILE A 29 3.67 -3.27 -9.39
N PHE A 30 3.26 -4.15 -10.31
CA PHE A 30 4.02 -4.47 -11.52
C PHE A 30 4.31 -3.21 -12.35
N LEU A 31 3.29 -2.40 -12.64
CA LEU A 31 3.43 -1.17 -13.42
C LEU A 31 4.35 -0.16 -12.74
N THR A 32 4.27 -0.04 -11.42
CA THR A 32 5.15 0.83 -10.62
C THR A 32 6.59 0.33 -10.71
N ALA A 33 6.81 -0.97 -10.45
CA ALA A 33 8.13 -1.60 -10.49
C ALA A 33 8.81 -1.48 -11.84
N ARG A 34 8.08 -1.75 -12.92
CA ARG A 34 8.58 -1.67 -14.30
C ARG A 34 9.17 -0.30 -14.64
N ARG A 35 8.66 0.78 -14.04
CA ARG A 35 9.11 2.15 -14.34
C ARG A 35 10.51 2.49 -13.83
N TYR A 36 10.98 1.85 -12.75
CA TYR A 36 12.35 2.05 -12.25
C TYR A 36 13.25 0.84 -12.46
N ALA A 37 12.72 -0.39 -12.41
CA ALA A 37 13.52 -1.60 -12.60
C ALA A 37 14.08 -1.74 -14.02
N ARG A 38 13.40 -1.18 -15.04
CA ARG A 38 13.73 -1.33 -16.47
C ARG A 38 13.88 -2.79 -16.92
N SER A 39 13.18 -3.69 -16.26
CA SER A 39 13.13 -5.13 -16.53
C SER A 39 11.73 -5.66 -16.17
N ASP A 40 11.02 -6.18 -17.16
CA ASP A 40 9.68 -6.75 -16.95
C ASP A 40 9.73 -7.97 -16.04
N ALA A 41 10.79 -8.77 -16.12
CA ALA A 41 11.00 -9.92 -15.26
C ALA A 41 11.14 -9.53 -13.78
N LEU A 42 11.86 -8.44 -13.48
CA LEU A 42 12.02 -7.99 -12.09
C LEU A 42 10.79 -7.25 -11.57
N ALA A 43 10.05 -6.59 -12.45
CA ALA A 43 8.71 -6.08 -12.12
C ALA A 43 7.73 -7.23 -11.84
N ALA A 44 7.81 -8.32 -12.60
CA ALA A 44 7.02 -9.54 -12.36
C ALA A 44 7.43 -10.20 -11.03
N ALA A 45 8.73 -10.25 -10.71
CA ALA A 45 9.20 -10.74 -9.42
C ALA A 45 8.63 -9.94 -8.24
N ALA A 46 8.60 -8.59 -8.34
CA ALA A 46 7.96 -7.74 -7.33
C ALA A 46 6.45 -8.04 -7.20
N CYS A 47 5.75 -8.16 -8.34
CA CYS A 47 4.34 -8.51 -8.39
C CYS A 47 4.07 -9.86 -7.72
N PHE A 48 4.84 -10.91 -8.09
CA PHE A 48 4.70 -12.25 -7.55
C PHE A 48 5.02 -12.29 -6.05
N LEU A 49 6.08 -11.63 -5.60
CA LEU A 49 6.41 -11.59 -4.18
C LEU A 49 5.25 -11.04 -3.33
N PHE A 50 4.55 -10.01 -3.83
CA PHE A 50 3.35 -9.46 -3.19
C PHE A 50 2.14 -10.38 -3.31
N ALA A 51 1.77 -10.73 -4.55
CA ALA A 51 0.56 -11.50 -4.84
C ALA A 51 0.59 -12.89 -4.19
N LEU A 52 1.79 -13.43 -3.99
CA LEU A 52 1.98 -14.77 -3.47
C LEU A 52 2.17 -14.84 -1.96
N ALA A 53 2.39 -13.71 -1.28
CA ALA A 53 2.52 -13.65 0.16
C ALA A 53 1.26 -14.24 0.85
N PRO A 54 1.39 -15.21 1.77
CA PRO A 54 0.27 -15.91 2.41
C PRO A 54 -0.84 -15.00 2.94
N ALA A 55 -0.48 -13.95 3.68
CA ALA A 55 -1.42 -13.01 4.28
C ALA A 55 -2.15 -12.15 3.24
N PHE A 56 -1.55 -11.85 2.09
CA PHE A 56 -2.26 -11.11 1.04
C PHE A 56 -3.11 -12.04 0.16
N TRP A 57 -2.62 -13.26 -0.07
CA TRP A 57 -3.36 -14.25 -0.84
C TRP A 57 -4.66 -14.67 -0.17
N SER A 58 -4.65 -14.95 1.13
CA SER A 58 -5.88 -15.30 1.87
C SER A 58 -6.95 -14.21 1.70
N GLN A 59 -6.52 -12.96 1.74
CA GLN A 59 -7.34 -11.76 1.57
C GLN A 59 -7.86 -11.55 0.15
N SER A 60 -7.33 -12.31 -0.81
CA SER A 60 -7.79 -12.31 -2.20
C SER A 60 -8.91 -13.33 -2.45
N SER A 61 -9.14 -14.26 -1.52
CA SER A 61 -10.14 -15.32 -1.64
C SER A 61 -11.35 -15.14 -0.73
N VAL A 62 -11.31 -14.18 0.19
CA VAL A 62 -12.36 -13.90 1.16
C VAL A 62 -12.82 -12.44 1.05
N ALA A 63 -14.11 -12.20 1.28
CA ALA A 63 -14.74 -10.88 1.32
C ALA A 63 -14.29 -10.07 2.55
N GLU A 64 -13.07 -9.54 2.50
CA GLU A 64 -12.48 -8.69 3.53
C GLU A 64 -11.99 -7.36 2.96
N VAL A 65 -11.76 -6.39 3.86
CA VAL A 65 -11.42 -5.01 3.52
C VAL A 65 -9.99 -4.85 2.97
N TYR A 66 -9.12 -5.83 3.17
CA TYR A 66 -7.68 -5.64 2.94
C TYR A 66 -7.29 -5.63 1.45
N SER A 67 -8.04 -6.30 0.58
CA SER A 67 -7.81 -6.31 -0.87
C SER A 67 -7.95 -4.90 -1.48
N LEU A 68 -9.04 -4.20 -1.16
CA LEU A 68 -9.26 -2.82 -1.59
C LEU A 68 -8.26 -1.85 -0.93
N GLY A 69 -7.93 -2.06 0.34
CA GLY A 69 -6.90 -1.27 1.03
C GLY A 69 -5.53 -1.39 0.36
N ALA A 70 -5.14 -2.59 -0.07
CA ALA A 70 -3.90 -2.83 -0.78
C ALA A 70 -3.89 -2.17 -2.17
N LEU A 71 -5.02 -2.17 -2.89
CA LEU A 71 -5.17 -1.45 -4.15
C LEU A 71 -4.95 0.05 -3.97
N PHE A 72 -5.57 0.66 -2.94
CA PHE A 72 -5.35 2.08 -2.67
C PHE A 72 -3.89 2.40 -2.32
N LEU A 73 -3.23 1.56 -1.51
CA LEU A 73 -1.81 1.73 -1.20
C LEU A 73 -0.93 1.58 -2.45
N ALA A 74 -1.23 0.64 -3.34
CA ALA A 74 -0.52 0.46 -4.60
C ALA A 74 -0.68 1.69 -5.50
N LEU A 75 -1.90 2.22 -5.64
CA LEU A 75 -2.19 3.44 -6.40
C LEU A 75 -1.49 4.68 -5.79
N ALA A 76 -1.52 4.82 -4.47
CA ALA A 76 -0.81 5.89 -3.77
C ALA A 76 0.70 5.79 -4.02
N SER A 77 1.28 4.58 -3.94
CA SER A 77 2.70 4.32 -4.21
C SER A 77 3.07 4.65 -5.66
N TYR A 78 2.23 4.27 -6.62
CA TYR A 78 2.40 4.62 -8.04
C TYR A 78 2.42 6.14 -8.24
N LEU A 79 1.46 6.87 -7.66
CA LEU A 79 1.37 8.32 -7.76
C LEU A 79 2.54 9.03 -7.06
N MET A 80 2.98 8.51 -5.91
CA MET A 80 4.18 9.00 -5.21
C MET A 80 5.45 8.80 -6.04
N PHE A 81 5.63 7.63 -6.68
CA PHE A 81 6.73 7.42 -7.61
C PHE A 81 6.68 8.43 -8.76
N ASP A 82 5.52 8.64 -9.35
CA ASP A 82 5.33 9.59 -10.44
C ASP A 82 5.62 11.04 -10.05
N LEU A 83 5.20 11.45 -8.85
CA LEU A 83 5.49 12.78 -8.33
C LEU A 83 6.99 12.97 -8.08
N THR A 84 7.65 11.97 -7.47
CA THR A 84 9.09 12.04 -7.15
C THR A 84 9.97 12.04 -8.40
N ARG A 85 9.59 11.29 -9.45
CA ARG A 85 10.25 11.31 -10.75
C ARG A 85 10.07 12.66 -11.46
N ASP A 86 8.87 13.20 -11.42
CA ASP A 86 8.49 14.45 -12.11
C ASP A 86 9.06 15.72 -11.47
N LEU A 87 9.67 15.63 -10.27
CA LEU A 87 10.36 16.76 -9.63
C LEU A 87 11.42 17.39 -10.53
N VAL A 88 11.97 16.62 -11.48
CA VAL A 88 13.03 17.07 -12.39
C VAL A 88 12.50 17.39 -13.80
N GLN A 89 11.36 16.82 -14.21
CA GLN A 89 11.01 16.71 -15.65
C GLN A 89 9.65 17.29 -16.05
N ALA A 90 8.72 17.52 -15.12
CA ALA A 90 7.34 17.90 -15.47
C ALA A 90 7.02 19.38 -15.26
N SER A 91 5.91 19.84 -15.84
CA SER A 91 5.34 21.15 -15.51
C SER A 91 4.72 21.15 -14.11
N ALA A 92 4.67 22.34 -13.48
CA ALA A 92 4.03 22.51 -12.17
C ALA A 92 2.53 22.15 -12.20
N SER A 93 1.83 22.36 -13.31
CA SER A 93 0.42 22.01 -13.46
C SER A 93 0.17 20.50 -13.43
N ARG A 94 0.99 19.71 -14.13
CA ARG A 94 0.89 18.24 -14.13
C ARG A 94 1.16 17.67 -12.74
N ARG A 95 2.17 18.18 -12.04
CA ARG A 95 2.47 17.77 -10.65
C ARG A 95 1.31 18.08 -9.70
N ARG A 96 0.71 19.28 -9.80
CA ARG A 96 -0.48 19.64 -9.02
C ARG A 96 -1.64 18.68 -9.25
N GLY A 97 -1.93 18.34 -10.51
CA GLY A 97 -2.99 17.38 -10.86
C GLY A 97 -2.76 16.00 -10.24
N ARG A 98 -1.54 15.45 -10.35
CA ARG A 98 -1.18 14.17 -9.72
C ARG A 98 -1.23 14.21 -8.20
N PHE A 99 -0.85 15.33 -7.60
CA PHE A 99 -0.93 15.51 -6.14
C PHE A 99 -2.38 15.57 -5.65
N VAL A 100 -3.28 16.26 -6.36
CA VAL A 100 -4.72 16.24 -6.07
C VAL A 100 -5.27 14.82 -6.18
N LEU A 101 -4.90 14.07 -7.22
CA LEU A 101 -5.32 12.67 -7.37
C LEU A 101 -4.79 11.78 -6.25
N LEU A 102 -3.54 11.97 -5.81
CA LEU A 102 -2.98 11.25 -4.67
C LEU A 102 -3.81 11.49 -3.41
N LEU A 103 -4.14 12.74 -3.11
CA LEU A 103 -4.95 13.08 -1.93
C LEU A 103 -6.38 12.55 -2.01
N PHE A 104 -6.96 12.47 -3.20
CA PHE A 104 -8.25 11.80 -3.41
C PHE A 104 -8.17 10.31 -3.10
N VAL A 105 -7.15 9.60 -3.62
CA VAL A 105 -6.92 8.17 -3.38
C VAL A 105 -6.68 7.90 -1.89
N VAL A 106 -5.87 8.72 -1.23
CA VAL A 106 -5.63 8.64 0.21
C VAL A 106 -6.91 8.91 1.00
N GLY A 107 -7.71 9.89 0.59
CA GLY A 107 -9.02 10.17 1.19
C GLY A 107 -9.94 8.96 1.12
N LEU A 108 -10.07 8.33 -0.06
CA LEU A 108 -10.82 7.08 -0.23
C LEU A 108 -10.29 5.96 0.65
N SER A 109 -8.96 5.78 0.68
CA SER A 109 -8.30 4.80 1.52
C SER A 109 -8.57 5.03 3.01
N LEU A 110 -8.60 6.28 3.47
CA LEU A 110 -8.88 6.62 4.86
C LEU A 110 -10.35 6.42 5.23
N ALA A 111 -11.26 6.69 4.30
CA ALA A 111 -12.69 6.39 4.47
C ALA A 111 -12.96 4.88 4.51
N HIS A 112 -12.09 4.09 3.86
CA HIS A 112 -12.15 2.64 3.82
C HIS A 112 -11.49 1.96 5.02
N HIS A 113 -10.26 2.33 5.37
CA HIS A 113 -9.50 1.72 6.45
C HIS A 113 -8.58 2.73 7.15
N ARG A 114 -8.69 2.83 8.47
CA ARG A 114 -8.01 3.90 9.24
C ARG A 114 -6.51 3.78 9.34
N THR A 115 -5.95 2.58 9.18
CA THR A 115 -4.48 2.44 9.12
C THR A 115 -3.86 3.20 7.95
N THR A 116 -4.66 3.69 6.99
CA THR A 116 -4.23 4.69 6.01
C THR A 116 -3.57 5.91 6.65
N VAL A 117 -3.92 6.27 7.89
CA VAL A 117 -3.27 7.36 8.63
C VAL A 117 -1.75 7.16 8.75
N LEU A 118 -1.26 5.92 8.69
CA LEU A 118 0.15 5.59 8.73
C LEU A 118 0.91 6.03 7.47
N LEU A 119 0.22 6.43 6.40
CA LEU A 119 0.84 7.07 5.23
C LEU A 119 1.21 8.53 5.51
N LEU A 120 0.75 9.13 6.62
CA LEU A 120 0.95 10.55 6.92
C LEU A 120 2.43 11.00 6.84
N PRO A 121 3.43 10.26 7.38
CA PRO A 121 4.83 10.65 7.23
C PRO A 121 5.27 10.76 5.76
N ALA A 122 4.89 9.79 4.92
CA ALA A 122 5.18 9.83 3.49
C ALA A 122 4.42 10.95 2.76
N LEU A 123 3.20 11.26 3.18
CA LEU A 123 2.43 12.36 2.61
C LEU A 123 3.03 13.72 2.96
N LEU A 124 3.46 13.93 4.20
CA LEU A 124 4.16 15.15 4.61
C LEU A 124 5.46 15.35 3.84
N LEU A 125 6.23 14.27 3.65
CA LEU A 125 7.42 14.29 2.79
C LEU A 125 7.06 14.60 1.34
N THR A 126 5.97 14.04 0.81
CA THR A 126 5.50 14.34 -0.55
C THR A 126 5.10 15.81 -0.69
N VAL A 127 4.36 16.37 0.28
CA VAL A 127 4.01 17.81 0.35
C VAL A 127 5.28 18.66 0.31
N TRP A 128 6.28 18.33 1.14
CA TRP A 128 7.55 19.04 1.16
C TRP A 128 8.27 18.99 -0.20
N MET A 129 8.24 17.84 -0.89
CA MET A 129 8.86 17.69 -2.21
C MET A 129 8.13 18.51 -3.29
N VAL A 130 6.79 18.57 -3.26
CA VAL A 130 6.00 19.26 -4.27
C VAL A 130 5.74 20.73 -3.95
N ARG A 131 6.24 21.25 -2.81
CA ARG A 131 5.98 22.62 -2.34
C ARG A 131 6.35 23.72 -3.34
N GLN A 132 7.38 23.48 -4.16
CA GLN A 132 7.79 24.41 -5.23
C GLN A 132 6.80 24.45 -6.41
N SER A 133 5.82 23.55 -6.43
CA SER A 133 4.76 23.51 -7.45
C SER A 133 3.46 24.16 -6.96
N LEU A 134 3.45 24.67 -5.73
CA LEU A 134 2.33 25.48 -5.22
C LEU A 134 2.26 26.79 -6.02
N PRO A 135 1.06 27.38 -6.21
CA PRO A 135 0.93 28.71 -6.80
C PRO A 135 1.81 29.73 -6.07
N ASP A 136 2.25 30.81 -6.72
CA ASP A 136 3.14 31.80 -6.07
C ASP A 136 2.36 32.83 -5.24
N ASP A 137 1.17 33.21 -5.69
CA ASP A 137 0.30 34.17 -5.03
C ASP A 137 -0.49 33.53 -3.87
N TRP A 138 -0.69 34.31 -2.80
CA TRP A 138 -1.38 33.86 -1.59
C TRP A 138 -2.82 33.39 -1.85
N GLN A 139 -3.56 34.09 -2.71
CA GLN A 139 -4.96 33.77 -3.00
C GLN A 139 -5.10 32.42 -3.69
N SER A 140 -4.30 32.15 -4.71
CA SER A 140 -4.27 30.85 -5.39
C SER A 140 -3.72 29.74 -4.51
N ARG A 141 -2.76 30.04 -3.62
CA ARG A 141 -2.29 29.09 -2.60
C ARG A 141 -3.42 28.69 -1.66
N LEU A 142 -4.21 29.65 -1.15
CA LEU A 142 -5.37 29.38 -0.32
C LEU A 142 -6.43 28.57 -1.08
N ALA A 143 -6.76 28.96 -2.31
CA ALA A 143 -7.72 28.24 -3.13
C ALA A 143 -7.26 26.80 -3.43
N PHE A 144 -5.97 26.61 -3.71
CA PHE A 144 -5.39 25.28 -3.90
C PHE A 144 -5.42 24.47 -2.60
N GLY A 145 -5.10 25.09 -1.46
CA GLY A 145 -5.22 24.51 -0.12
C GLY A 145 -6.64 24.03 0.18
N ALA A 146 -7.63 24.89 -0.04
CA ALA A 146 -9.04 24.55 0.12
C ALA A 146 -9.46 23.40 -0.80
N ARG A 147 -9.01 23.41 -2.07
CA ARG A 147 -9.27 22.32 -3.03
C ARG A 147 -8.70 21.00 -2.57
N ILE A 148 -7.43 20.95 -2.15
CA ILE A 148 -6.81 19.69 -1.72
C ILE A 148 -7.45 19.15 -0.44
N THR A 149 -7.81 20.04 0.49
CA THR A 149 -8.54 19.67 1.71
C THR A 149 -9.92 19.11 1.35
N ALA A 150 -10.68 19.79 0.48
CA ALA A 150 -11.98 19.32 0.03
C ALA A 150 -11.88 17.95 -0.66
N VAL A 151 -10.89 17.74 -1.53
CA VAL A 151 -10.67 16.47 -2.23
C VAL A 151 -10.29 15.34 -1.28
N ALA A 152 -9.49 15.62 -0.25
CA ALA A 152 -9.12 14.62 0.77
C ALA A 152 -10.30 14.28 1.71
N LEU A 153 -11.15 15.26 2.01
CA LEU A 153 -12.29 15.10 2.93
C LEU A 153 -13.57 14.60 2.26
N LEU A 154 -13.75 14.84 0.96
CA LEU A 154 -14.94 14.43 0.22
C LEU A 154 -15.24 12.93 0.38
N PRO A 155 -14.27 12.00 0.28
CA PRO A 155 -14.51 10.59 0.56
C PRO A 155 -15.00 10.28 1.98
N GLN A 156 -14.65 11.10 2.98
CA GLN A 156 -15.10 10.89 4.37
C GLN A 156 -16.61 11.07 4.53
N THR A 157 -17.26 11.77 3.59
CA THR A 157 -18.73 11.90 3.59
C THR A 157 -19.45 10.56 3.43
N LEU A 158 -18.76 9.50 2.96
CA LEU A 158 -19.30 8.14 2.93
C LEU A 158 -19.68 7.61 4.32
N TYR A 159 -19.06 8.11 5.39
CA TYR A 159 -19.47 7.78 6.76
C TYR A 159 -20.89 8.26 7.11
N ALA A 160 -21.47 9.21 6.35
CA ALA A 160 -22.86 9.63 6.54
C ALA A 160 -23.83 8.42 6.47
N TYR A 161 -23.52 7.42 5.64
CA TYR A 161 -24.29 6.17 5.59
C TYR A 161 -24.39 5.48 6.96
N VAL A 162 -23.29 5.47 7.72
CA VAL A 162 -23.25 4.84 9.05
C VAL A 162 -24.20 5.56 10.01
N PHE A 163 -24.21 6.90 10.00
CA PHE A 163 -25.15 7.68 10.79
C PHE A 163 -26.59 7.41 10.38
N LEU A 164 -26.89 7.47 9.08
CA LEU A 164 -28.23 7.21 8.55
C LEU A 164 -28.75 5.81 8.92
N ARG A 165 -27.85 4.84 9.07
CA ARG A 165 -28.20 3.47 9.46
C ARG A 165 -28.40 3.28 10.96
N LEU A 166 -27.59 3.94 11.79
CA LEU A 166 -27.53 3.67 13.23
C LEU A 166 -28.36 4.63 14.09
N LEU A 167 -28.52 5.89 13.67
CA LEU A 167 -29.33 6.86 14.43
C LEU A 167 -30.81 6.41 14.59
N PRO A 168 -31.48 5.86 13.56
CA PRO A 168 -32.85 5.36 13.72
C PRO A 168 -32.99 4.16 14.68
N GLN A 169 -31.87 3.51 15.02
CA GLN A 169 -31.83 2.41 16.00
C GLN A 169 -31.65 2.93 17.44
N GLY A 170 -31.68 4.24 17.65
CA GLY A 170 -31.53 4.87 18.96
C GLY A 170 -30.08 5.05 19.43
N ILE A 171 -29.08 4.75 18.57
CA ILE A 171 -27.67 4.93 18.92
C ILE A 171 -27.31 6.43 18.84
N PRO A 172 -26.76 7.04 19.90
CA PRO A 172 -26.37 8.46 19.87
C PRO A 172 -25.34 8.79 18.79
N ALA A 173 -25.44 9.98 18.18
CA ALA A 173 -24.50 10.43 17.16
C ALA A 173 -23.04 10.46 17.66
N SER A 174 -22.84 10.82 18.93
CA SER A 174 -21.52 10.79 19.60
C SER A 174 -20.92 9.39 19.58
N ASP A 175 -21.73 8.37 19.83
CA ASP A 175 -21.27 6.99 19.94
C ASP A 175 -20.99 6.41 18.56
N VAL A 176 -21.83 6.72 17.57
CA VAL A 176 -21.55 6.40 16.16
C VAL A 176 -20.21 7.01 15.75
N PHE A 177 -19.98 8.29 16.07
CA PHE A 177 -18.73 8.96 15.72
C PHE A 177 -17.53 8.34 16.44
N TRP A 178 -17.53 8.29 17.77
CA TRP A 178 -16.35 7.87 18.52
C TRP A 178 -16.08 6.37 18.43
N ASN A 179 -17.11 5.54 18.53
CA ASN A 179 -16.93 4.09 18.61
C ASN A 179 -16.90 3.43 17.23
N THR A 180 -17.66 3.95 16.25
CA THR A 180 -17.72 3.36 14.91
C THR A 180 -16.87 4.10 13.89
N VAL A 181 -16.95 5.44 13.81
CA VAL A 181 -16.19 6.23 12.82
C VAL A 181 -14.75 6.46 13.25
N MET A 182 -14.47 6.61 14.54
CA MET A 182 -13.12 6.75 15.11
C MET A 182 -12.57 5.45 15.72
N GLY A 183 -13.44 4.45 15.96
CA GLY A 183 -13.07 3.10 16.40
C GLY A 183 -12.44 3.06 17.78
N ARG A 184 -12.90 3.92 18.68
CA ARG A 184 -12.44 3.96 20.07
C ARG A 184 -12.56 2.60 20.77
N THR A 185 -13.50 1.76 20.36
CA THR A 185 -13.65 0.37 20.84
C THR A 185 -12.37 -0.46 20.69
N PHE A 186 -11.54 -0.18 19.69
CA PHE A 186 -10.28 -0.88 19.45
C PHE A 186 -9.08 -0.26 20.19
N ALA A 187 -9.26 0.82 20.94
CA ALA A 187 -8.15 1.47 21.66
C ALA A 187 -7.50 0.53 22.69
N GLY A 188 -8.26 -0.38 23.30
CA GLY A 188 -7.74 -1.39 24.24
C GLY A 188 -6.83 -2.45 23.60
N SER A 189 -6.77 -2.52 22.27
CA SER A 189 -5.82 -3.37 21.55
C SER A 189 -4.43 -2.75 21.42
N LEU A 190 -4.26 -1.46 21.74
CA LEU A 190 -2.97 -0.78 21.74
C LEU A 190 -2.21 -1.05 23.04
N GLY A 191 -0.90 -1.29 22.94
CA GLY A 191 0.00 -1.43 24.09
C GLY A 191 -0.13 -2.75 24.87
N ARG A 192 -0.98 -3.68 24.40
CA ARG A 192 -1.33 -4.91 25.15
C ARG A 192 -0.20 -5.92 25.29
N GLN A 193 0.78 -5.93 24.36
CA GLN A 193 2.04 -6.69 24.43
C GLN A 193 2.89 -6.43 23.17
N VAL A 194 4.20 -6.23 23.31
CA VAL A 194 5.09 -6.01 22.17
C VAL A 194 5.79 -7.32 21.77
N ARG A 195 5.44 -7.86 20.60
CA ARG A 195 6.04 -9.09 20.06
C ARG A 195 7.07 -8.79 18.99
N TRP A 196 8.18 -8.14 19.39
CA TRP A 196 9.23 -7.69 18.46
C TRP A 196 9.71 -8.79 17.51
N VAL A 197 10.00 -9.99 18.04
CA VAL A 197 10.46 -11.12 17.22
C VAL A 197 9.40 -11.60 16.22
N GLU A 198 8.13 -11.57 16.62
CA GLU A 198 7.03 -11.98 15.74
C GLU A 198 6.91 -10.99 14.57
N VAL A 199 6.82 -9.70 14.88
CA VAL A 199 6.55 -8.64 13.89
C VAL A 199 7.77 -8.36 13.00
N LEU A 200 8.98 -8.30 13.58
CA LEU A 200 10.18 -7.92 12.84
C LEU A 200 10.86 -9.08 12.10
N TRP A 201 10.62 -10.32 12.52
CA TRP A 201 11.30 -11.48 11.94
C TRP A 201 10.35 -12.56 11.46
N ARG A 202 9.55 -13.16 12.35
CA ARG A 202 8.76 -14.36 12.02
C ARG A 202 7.70 -14.10 10.96
N ILE A 203 6.97 -12.99 11.06
CA ILE A 203 5.98 -12.62 10.05
C ILE A 203 6.66 -12.36 8.69
N PRO A 204 7.63 -11.44 8.54
CA PRO A 204 8.33 -11.26 7.26
C PRO A 204 8.93 -12.54 6.68
N GLU A 205 9.51 -13.40 7.53
CA GLU A 205 10.10 -14.68 7.15
C GLU A 205 9.03 -15.65 6.62
N ARG A 206 7.90 -15.82 7.31
CA ARG A 206 6.79 -16.64 6.84
C ARG A 206 6.17 -16.10 5.56
N GLN A 207 6.07 -14.78 5.44
CA GLN A 207 5.41 -14.14 4.32
C GLN A 207 6.25 -14.19 3.04
N LEU A 208 7.57 -13.98 3.13
CA LEU A 208 8.44 -13.78 1.96
C LEU A 208 9.56 -14.82 1.83
N GLY A 209 9.99 -15.41 2.95
CA GLY A 209 11.24 -16.14 3.05
C GLY A 209 12.46 -15.21 3.23
N VAL A 210 13.49 -15.71 3.93
CA VAL A 210 14.69 -14.93 4.30
C VAL A 210 15.41 -14.37 3.07
N ALA A 211 15.55 -15.17 2.01
CA ALA A 211 16.28 -14.76 0.80
C ALA A 211 15.56 -13.60 0.07
N SER A 212 14.25 -13.71 -0.13
CA SER A 212 13.45 -12.66 -0.78
C SER A 212 13.36 -11.39 0.07
N LEU A 213 13.29 -11.54 1.40
CA LEU A 213 13.37 -10.41 2.33
C LEU A 213 14.71 -9.67 2.19
N ALA A 214 15.83 -10.38 2.21
CA ALA A 214 17.16 -9.78 2.04
C ALA A 214 17.28 -9.06 0.68
N LEU A 215 16.83 -9.71 -0.40
CA LEU A 215 16.82 -9.14 -1.74
C LEU A 215 15.95 -7.88 -1.86
N ALA A 216 14.77 -7.88 -1.22
CA ALA A 216 13.89 -6.71 -1.15
C ALA A 216 14.54 -5.52 -0.45
N LEU A 217 15.21 -5.77 0.69
CA LEU A 217 15.95 -4.73 1.43
C LEU A 217 17.14 -4.20 0.64
N VAL A 218 17.90 -5.07 -0.03
CA VAL A 218 18.98 -4.66 -0.93
C VAL A 218 18.44 -3.80 -2.07
N GLY A 219 17.33 -4.20 -2.69
CA GLY A 219 16.69 -3.44 -3.74
C GLY A 219 16.21 -2.05 -3.28
N LEU A 220 15.60 -1.93 -2.10
CA LEU A 220 15.28 -0.64 -1.47
C LEU A 220 16.54 0.22 -1.29
N GLY A 221 17.63 -0.38 -0.79
CA GLY A 221 18.92 0.29 -0.64
C GLY A 221 19.48 0.79 -1.97
N LEU A 222 19.43 -0.01 -3.03
CA LEU A 222 19.88 0.40 -4.36
C LEU A 222 19.06 1.57 -4.93
N MET A 223 17.75 1.62 -4.67
CA MET A 223 16.90 2.71 -5.11
C MET A 223 17.34 4.06 -4.53
N THR A 224 17.87 4.10 -3.30
CA THR A 224 18.40 5.33 -2.68
C THR A 224 19.62 5.90 -3.42
N ARG A 225 20.37 5.05 -4.13
CA ARG A 225 21.60 5.44 -4.85
C ARG A 225 21.31 6.03 -6.23
N VAL A 226 20.08 5.91 -6.73
CA VAL A 226 19.70 6.39 -8.07
C VAL A 226 18.78 7.60 -7.94
N ARG A 227 19.19 8.75 -8.50
CA ARG A 227 18.46 10.02 -8.39
C ARG A 227 16.98 9.91 -8.76
N ALA A 228 16.64 9.12 -9.78
CA ALA A 228 15.27 8.95 -10.25
C ALA A 228 14.35 8.16 -9.29
N SER A 229 14.91 7.36 -8.37
CA SER A 229 14.14 6.52 -7.45
C SER A 229 14.42 6.81 -5.97
N ARG A 230 15.43 7.63 -5.64
CA ARG A 230 15.86 7.81 -4.25
C ARG A 230 14.75 8.33 -3.33
N TRP A 231 13.97 9.29 -3.81
CA TRP A 231 12.89 9.87 -3.02
C TRP A 231 11.74 8.90 -2.88
N PHE A 232 11.45 8.12 -3.91
CA PHE A 232 10.47 7.05 -3.81
C PHE A 232 10.89 6.00 -2.76
N ALA A 233 12.17 5.62 -2.69
CA ALA A 233 12.68 4.73 -1.64
C ALA A 233 12.48 5.33 -0.24
N VAL A 234 12.74 6.62 -0.06
CA VAL A 234 12.50 7.32 1.22
C VAL A 234 11.01 7.29 1.60
N LEU A 235 10.11 7.51 0.64
CA LEU A 235 8.65 7.43 0.87
C LEU A 235 8.22 6.00 1.25
N LEU A 236 8.74 4.98 0.56
CA LEU A 236 8.47 3.58 0.88
C LEU A 236 8.98 3.21 2.28
N LEU A 237 10.18 3.67 2.66
CA LEU A 237 10.72 3.47 4.01
C LEU A 237 9.86 4.15 5.07
N ALA A 238 9.40 5.38 4.82
CA ALA A 238 8.49 6.07 5.74
C ALA A 238 7.18 5.30 5.95
N ILE A 239 6.59 4.74 4.88
CA ILE A 239 5.40 3.88 4.97
C ILE A 239 5.72 2.61 5.76
N GLY A 240 6.80 1.91 5.42
CA GLY A 240 7.17 0.65 6.05
C GLY A 240 7.47 0.80 7.54
N VAL A 241 8.22 1.83 7.91
CA VAL A 241 8.55 2.13 9.32
C VAL A 241 7.29 2.50 10.11
N ALA A 242 6.42 3.36 9.57
CA ALA A 242 5.18 3.71 10.24
C ALA A 242 4.25 2.50 10.43
N ASN A 243 4.15 1.63 9.42
CA ASN A 243 3.37 0.40 9.51
C ASN A 243 3.95 -0.61 10.52
N LEU A 244 5.26 -0.81 10.52
CA LEU A 244 5.93 -1.68 11.49
C LEU A 244 5.80 -1.14 12.92
N ALA A 245 5.99 0.17 13.12
CA ALA A 245 5.80 0.80 14.42
C ALA A 245 4.38 0.57 14.96
N PHE A 246 3.37 0.69 14.10
CA PHE A 246 1.98 0.37 14.45
C PHE A 246 1.80 -1.12 14.78
N ALA A 247 2.29 -2.03 13.92
CA ALA A 247 2.16 -3.47 14.10
C ALA A 247 2.84 -3.98 15.39
N LEU A 248 3.86 -3.28 15.89
CA LEU A 248 4.52 -3.58 17.15
C LEU A 248 3.66 -3.27 18.38
N VAL A 249 2.82 -2.23 18.30
CA VAL A 249 2.01 -1.77 19.44
C VAL A 249 0.54 -2.19 19.35
N TYR A 250 0.08 -2.69 18.20
CA TYR A 250 -1.31 -3.06 17.96
C TYR A 250 -1.51 -4.57 18.02
N TRP A 251 -2.39 -5.02 18.91
CA TRP A 251 -2.67 -6.44 19.14
C TRP A 251 -4.02 -6.87 18.55
N VAL A 252 -3.96 -7.83 17.64
CA VAL A 252 -5.11 -8.57 17.09
C VAL A 252 -4.70 -10.01 16.77
N PRO A 253 -5.65 -10.97 16.74
CA PRO A 253 -5.36 -12.37 16.41
C PRO A 253 -4.69 -12.56 15.04
N ASP A 254 -5.07 -11.76 14.06
CA ASP A 254 -4.69 -11.80 12.65
C ASP A 254 -3.66 -10.71 12.28
N VAL A 255 -2.69 -10.47 13.17
CA VAL A 255 -1.65 -9.42 13.01
C VAL A 255 -0.90 -9.50 11.67
N GLU A 256 -0.82 -10.68 11.05
CA GLU A 256 -0.15 -10.88 9.77
C GLU A 256 -0.78 -10.05 8.64
N VAL A 257 -2.09 -9.80 8.70
CA VAL A 257 -2.81 -9.00 7.70
C VAL A 257 -2.39 -7.52 7.77
N PHE A 258 -2.02 -7.05 8.96
CA PHE A 258 -1.45 -5.70 9.14
C PHE A 258 -0.02 -5.59 8.60
N ALA A 259 0.62 -6.69 8.17
CA ALA A 259 1.89 -6.64 7.46
C ALA A 259 1.74 -6.36 5.95
N ILE A 260 0.52 -6.37 5.38
CA ILE A 260 0.28 -6.11 3.94
C ILE A 260 0.95 -4.82 3.45
N PRO A 261 0.87 -3.67 4.15
CA PRO A 261 1.59 -2.48 3.71
C PRO A 261 3.11 -2.65 3.66
N THR A 262 3.69 -3.36 4.63
CA THR A 262 5.11 -3.71 4.64
C THR A 262 5.46 -4.65 3.48
N ILE A 263 4.59 -5.62 3.17
CA ILE A 263 4.76 -6.53 2.02
C ILE A 263 4.79 -5.72 0.70
N VAL A 264 3.90 -4.73 0.52
CA VAL A 264 3.92 -3.83 -0.65
C VAL A 264 5.25 -3.09 -0.76
N VAL A 265 5.75 -2.53 0.36
CA VAL A 265 7.03 -1.84 0.42
C VAL A 265 8.19 -2.76 0.03
N LEU A 266 8.23 -3.97 0.56
CA LEU A 266 9.28 -4.95 0.27
C LEU A 266 9.19 -5.47 -1.17
N ALA A 267 7.99 -5.71 -1.69
CA ALA A 267 7.77 -6.10 -3.08
C ALA A 267 8.30 -5.05 -4.06
N LEU A 268 7.94 -3.78 -3.87
CA LEU A 268 8.51 -2.67 -4.65
C LEU A 268 10.02 -2.55 -4.44
N GLY A 269 10.49 -2.80 -3.22
CA GLY A 269 11.91 -2.95 -2.90
C GLY A 269 12.63 -3.93 -3.80
N LEU A 270 12.10 -5.15 -3.95
CA LEU A 270 12.67 -6.20 -4.79
C LEU A 270 12.86 -5.75 -6.25
N GLY A 271 11.90 -4.99 -6.79
CA GLY A 271 12.02 -4.40 -8.13
C GLY A 271 13.26 -3.50 -8.27
N GLY A 272 13.73 -2.90 -7.18
CA GLY A 272 14.92 -2.06 -7.13
C GLY A 272 16.20 -2.77 -7.54
N LEU A 273 16.25 -4.10 -7.45
CA LEU A 273 17.37 -4.92 -7.95
C LEU A 273 17.61 -4.73 -9.45
N GLY A 274 16.59 -4.35 -10.22
CA GLY A 274 16.72 -4.09 -11.65
C GLY A 274 17.69 -2.95 -11.96
N LEU A 275 17.82 -1.99 -11.05
CA LEU A 275 18.79 -0.91 -11.17
C LEU A 275 20.24 -1.42 -11.20
N TRP A 276 20.53 -2.54 -10.52
CA TRP A 276 21.85 -3.17 -10.52
C TRP A 276 21.97 -4.25 -11.59
N ILE A 277 21.01 -5.17 -11.68
CA ILE A 277 21.04 -6.34 -12.58
C ILE A 277 21.15 -5.90 -14.06
N ILE A 278 20.51 -4.80 -14.46
CA ILE A 278 20.60 -4.30 -15.84
C ILE A 278 22.02 -3.88 -16.26
N ARG A 279 22.92 -3.62 -15.29
CA ARG A 279 24.31 -3.27 -15.55
C ARG A 279 25.22 -4.49 -15.71
N LEU A 280 24.74 -5.68 -15.40
CA LEU A 280 25.51 -6.92 -15.56
C LEU A 280 25.63 -7.31 -17.05
N PRO A 281 26.73 -8.00 -17.43
CA PRO A 281 26.84 -8.67 -18.71
C PRO A 281 25.67 -9.63 -18.95
N LYS A 282 25.29 -9.83 -20.23
CA LYS A 282 24.11 -10.64 -20.63
C LYS A 282 24.00 -12.00 -19.91
N PRO A 283 25.03 -12.86 -19.81
CA PRO A 283 24.88 -14.17 -19.16
C PRO A 283 24.55 -14.04 -17.67
N TRP A 284 25.26 -13.16 -16.94
CA TRP A 284 25.02 -12.93 -15.53
C TRP A 284 23.69 -12.23 -15.25
N ARG A 285 23.22 -11.38 -16.18
CA ARG A 285 21.90 -10.77 -16.10
C ARG A 285 20.78 -11.82 -16.14
N LEU A 286 20.88 -12.79 -17.04
CA LEU A 286 19.90 -13.87 -17.14
C LEU A 286 19.87 -14.70 -15.85
N VAL A 287 21.04 -15.14 -15.39
CA VAL A 287 21.19 -15.94 -14.15
C VAL A 287 20.61 -15.19 -12.94
N ALA A 288 21.01 -13.93 -12.75
CA ALA A 288 20.51 -13.12 -11.64
C ALA A 288 18.98 -12.90 -11.71
N THR A 289 18.45 -12.66 -12.91
CA THR A 289 17.01 -12.45 -13.11
C THR A 289 16.21 -13.72 -12.81
N THR A 290 16.66 -14.87 -13.33
CA THR A 290 16.03 -16.17 -13.06
C THR A 290 16.09 -16.53 -11.59
N PHE A 291 17.22 -16.25 -10.92
CA PHE A 291 17.38 -16.47 -9.49
C PHE A 291 16.40 -15.62 -8.67
N VAL A 292 16.29 -14.32 -8.95
CA VAL A 292 15.33 -13.42 -8.27
C VAL A 292 13.89 -13.86 -8.53
N LEU A 293 13.56 -14.26 -9.76
CA LEU A 293 12.23 -14.79 -10.10
C LEU A 293 11.92 -16.06 -9.30
N GLY A 294 12.82 -17.04 -9.28
CA GLY A 294 12.65 -18.27 -8.50
C GLY A 294 12.43 -17.99 -7.01
N LEU A 295 13.18 -17.06 -6.43
CA LEU A 295 13.00 -16.67 -5.03
C LEU A 295 11.67 -15.94 -4.78
N SER A 296 11.19 -15.12 -5.72
CA SER A 296 9.89 -14.46 -5.60
C SER A 296 8.70 -15.42 -5.58
N LEU A 297 8.91 -16.67 -5.99
CA LEU A 297 7.92 -17.74 -5.95
C LEU A 297 8.00 -18.60 -4.67
N VAL A 298 9.00 -18.41 -3.80
CA VAL A 298 9.13 -19.12 -2.50
C VAL A 298 7.85 -19.03 -1.64
N PRO A 299 7.11 -17.91 -1.60
CA PRO A 299 5.84 -17.87 -0.86
C PRO A 299 4.84 -18.96 -1.30
N LEU A 300 4.85 -19.38 -2.57
CA LEU A 300 3.97 -20.47 -3.04
C LEU A 300 4.30 -21.81 -2.38
N SER A 301 5.58 -22.16 -2.24
CA SER A 301 5.99 -23.47 -1.71
C SER A 301 5.70 -23.62 -0.21
N ARG A 302 5.54 -22.51 0.50
CA ARG A 302 5.22 -22.50 1.94
C ARG A 302 3.72 -22.58 2.24
N ARG A 303 2.86 -22.40 1.23
CA ARG A 303 1.39 -22.49 1.39
C ARG A 303 0.91 -23.90 1.72
N SER A 304 1.59 -24.93 1.23
CA SER A 304 1.22 -26.33 1.45
C SER A 304 1.32 -26.78 2.91
N LEU A 305 1.95 -25.98 3.78
CA LEU A 305 2.12 -26.28 5.20
C LEU A 305 1.09 -25.62 6.13
N VAL A 306 0.24 -24.73 5.60
CA VAL A 306 -0.75 -23.96 6.41
C VAL A 306 -2.20 -24.41 6.15
N LEU A 307 -2.42 -25.16 5.06
CA LEU A 307 -3.73 -25.75 4.72
C LEU A 307 -3.84 -27.25 5.08
N GLY A 308 -2.87 -27.78 5.82
CA GLY A 308 -2.84 -29.17 6.32
C GLY A 308 -3.06 -29.24 7.82
#